data_AF-A0A2V8DBT3-F1
#
_entry.id   AF-A0A2V8DBT3-F1
#
_cell.length_a   1.000
_cell.length_b   1.000
_cell.length_c   1.000
_cell.angle_alpha   90.00
_cell.angle_beta   90.00
_cell.angle_gamma   90.00
#
_symmetry.space_group_name_H-M   'P 1'
#
loop_
_entity.id
_entity.type
_entity.pdbx_description
1 polymer ?
#
loop_
_entity_poly.entity_id
_entity_poly.type
_entity_poly.pdbx_seq_one_letter_code
_entity_poly.pdbx_strand_id
1 'polypeptide(L)'
;GLNFYATTWFAAAGDARLAGEKSTDYLESAAAAERIARDLPRVKLVFILREPADRAYSNYVWSRMNGLETEDFATALRLEAQREKELPERLRFARPFSYFSRGLYADLLAPYLQRFSREQMLVLRFEDILIRPGQLAERLHRFLGVSPRPDDAAGIGVINPSNRGVATFDEAVRRDLLMQYVEPNRRLAALLGPQFEQWPT
;
A
#
# COMPACT_ATOMS: atom_id res chain seq x y z
N GLY A 1 -3.33 -23.19 -9.26
CA GLY A 1 -4.64 -22.79 -9.84
C GLY A 1 -5.61 -22.43 -8.73
N LEU A 2 -6.80 -21.90 -9.06
CA LEU A 2 -7.76 -21.38 -8.07
C LEU A 2 -8.20 -22.41 -7.03
N ASN A 3 -8.42 -23.66 -7.41
CA ASN A 3 -8.80 -24.70 -6.46
C ASN A 3 -7.75 -24.87 -5.36
N PHE A 4 -6.47 -25.02 -5.73
CA PHE A 4 -5.36 -25.09 -4.79
C PHE A 4 -5.35 -23.86 -3.86
N TYR A 5 -5.44 -22.65 -4.42
CA TYR A 5 -5.43 -21.41 -3.65
C TYR A 5 -6.59 -21.35 -2.63
N ALA A 6 -7.81 -21.68 -3.05
CA ALA A 6 -8.98 -21.73 -2.19
C ALA A 6 -8.83 -22.79 -1.08
N THR A 7 -8.39 -24.00 -1.41
CA THR A 7 -8.19 -25.06 -0.42
C THR A 7 -7.06 -24.77 0.56
N THR A 8 -6.00 -24.09 0.11
CA THR A 8 -4.85 -23.78 0.96
C THR A 8 -5.13 -22.63 1.92
N TRP A 9 -5.75 -21.55 1.43
CA TRP A 9 -5.85 -20.30 2.20
C TRP A 9 -7.24 -20.05 2.79
N PHE A 10 -8.28 -20.72 2.29
CA PHE A 10 -9.67 -20.46 2.66
C PHE A 10 -10.42 -21.68 3.18
N ALA A 11 -9.78 -22.85 3.35
CA ALA A 11 -10.44 -24.03 3.91
C ALA A 11 -11.02 -23.76 5.32
N ALA A 12 -10.36 -22.93 6.13
CA ALA A 12 -10.82 -22.56 7.46
C ALA A 12 -11.99 -21.55 7.47
N ALA A 13 -12.37 -20.99 6.32
CA ALA A 13 -13.46 -20.01 6.25
C ALA A 13 -14.83 -20.65 6.51
N GLY A 14 -15.00 -21.95 6.23
CA GLY A 14 -16.26 -22.67 6.45
C GLY A 14 -17.46 -21.95 5.83
N ASP A 15 -18.51 -21.73 6.64
CA ASP A 15 -19.75 -21.06 6.22
C ASP A 15 -19.69 -19.52 6.33
N ALA A 16 -18.50 -18.93 6.46
CA ALA A 16 -18.35 -17.47 6.51
C ALA A 16 -18.89 -16.81 5.23
N ARG A 17 -19.70 -15.75 5.41
CA ARG A 17 -20.31 -15.00 4.30
C ARG A 17 -19.27 -14.32 3.41
N LEU A 18 -18.12 -13.94 3.97
CA LEU A 18 -17.02 -13.27 3.29
C LEU A 18 -15.70 -13.86 3.78
N ALA A 19 -14.76 -14.00 2.87
CA ALA A 19 -13.37 -14.31 3.18
C ALA A 19 -12.46 -13.40 2.34
N GLY A 20 -11.29 -13.08 2.88
CA GLY A 20 -10.31 -12.23 2.22
C GLY A 20 -8.90 -12.59 2.64
N GLU A 21 -7.95 -12.11 1.85
CA GLU A 21 -6.52 -12.18 2.10
C GLU A 21 -5.91 -10.79 2.01
N LYS A 22 -4.63 -10.66 2.36
CA LYS A 22 -3.87 -9.45 2.07
C LYS A 22 -2.50 -9.80 1.51
N SER A 23 -2.14 -9.13 0.44
CA SER A 23 -0.81 -9.18 -0.17
C SER A 23 -0.40 -7.76 -0.56
N THR A 24 0.67 -7.23 0.05
CA THR A 24 1.11 -5.85 -0.18
C THR A 24 1.59 -5.60 -1.60
N ASP A 25 2.10 -6.64 -2.25
CA ASP A 25 2.84 -6.53 -3.51
C ASP A 25 1.90 -6.52 -4.72
N TYR A 26 0.60 -6.80 -4.53
CA TYR A 26 -0.40 -6.78 -5.60
C TYR A 26 -0.51 -5.41 -6.25
N LEU A 27 -0.54 -4.32 -5.47
CA LEU A 27 -0.65 -2.97 -6.01
C LEU A 27 0.45 -2.65 -7.05
N GLU A 28 1.62 -3.29 -6.94
CA GLU A 28 2.75 -3.07 -7.82
C GLU A 28 2.80 -4.01 -9.03
N SER A 29 1.85 -4.95 -9.12
CA SER A 29 1.86 -6.02 -10.12
C SER A 29 0.67 -5.89 -11.08
N ALA A 30 0.93 -5.34 -12.27
CA ALA A 30 -0.06 -5.33 -13.35
C ALA A 30 -0.53 -6.75 -13.72
N ALA A 31 0.36 -7.75 -13.60
CA ALA A 31 0.02 -9.16 -13.79
C ALA A 31 -0.94 -9.68 -12.70
N ALA A 32 -0.80 -9.22 -11.45
CA ALA A 32 -1.78 -9.54 -10.40
C ALA A 32 -3.14 -8.92 -10.74
N ALA A 33 -3.20 -7.64 -11.14
CA ALA A 33 -4.43 -6.99 -11.56
C ALA A 33 -5.15 -7.77 -12.68
N GLU A 34 -4.41 -8.23 -13.70
CA GLU A 34 -4.95 -9.05 -14.79
C GLU A 34 -5.47 -10.40 -14.31
N ARG A 35 -4.68 -11.14 -13.52
CA ARG A 35 -5.07 -12.46 -13.01
C ARG A 35 -6.29 -12.38 -12.11
N ILE A 36 -6.34 -11.40 -11.21
CA ILE A 36 -7.48 -11.18 -10.32
C ILE A 36 -8.73 -10.85 -11.15
N ALA A 37 -8.63 -9.98 -12.16
CA ALA A 37 -9.78 -9.61 -12.98
C ALA A 37 -10.33 -10.80 -13.78
N ARG A 38 -9.43 -11.65 -14.31
CA ARG A 38 -9.80 -12.88 -15.03
C ARG A 38 -10.46 -13.90 -14.12
N ASP A 39 -9.85 -14.15 -12.96
CA ASP A 39 -10.19 -15.30 -12.12
C ASP A 39 -11.26 -14.96 -11.06
N LEU A 40 -11.35 -13.69 -10.63
CA LEU A 40 -12.24 -13.20 -9.57
C LEU A 40 -12.91 -11.87 -9.98
N PRO A 41 -13.69 -11.83 -11.08
CA PRO A 41 -14.19 -10.57 -11.67
C PRO A 41 -15.15 -9.77 -10.76
N ARG A 42 -15.71 -10.39 -9.72
CA ARG A 42 -16.63 -9.76 -8.75
C ARG A 42 -16.00 -9.45 -7.40
N VAL A 43 -14.68 -9.64 -7.26
CA VAL A 43 -13.99 -9.39 -5.99
C VAL A 43 -14.08 -7.91 -5.61
N LYS A 44 -14.02 -7.64 -4.31
CA LYS A 44 -13.84 -6.31 -3.75
C LYS A 44 -12.36 -6.11 -3.42
N LEU A 45 -11.79 -5.02 -3.87
CA LEU A 45 -10.39 -4.66 -3.67
C LEU A 45 -10.29 -3.55 -2.64
N VAL A 46 -9.39 -3.71 -1.67
CA VAL A 46 -9.08 -2.70 -0.67
C VAL A 46 -7.61 -2.35 -0.76
N PHE A 47 -7.31 -1.07 -0.97
CA PHE A 47 -5.96 -0.53 -0.97
C PHE A 47 -5.82 0.47 0.19
N ILE A 48 -4.74 0.35 0.95
CA ILE A 48 -4.38 1.31 1.99
C ILE A 48 -3.09 1.99 1.53
N LEU A 49 -3.18 3.29 1.27
CA LEU A 49 -2.08 4.13 0.88
C LEU A 49 -1.59 4.93 2.08
N ARG A 50 -0.31 5.28 2.11
CA ARG A 50 0.30 6.12 3.15
C ARG A 50 0.92 7.34 2.49
N GLU A 51 1.12 8.43 3.22
CA GLU A 51 1.91 9.56 2.77
C GLU A 51 3.22 9.04 2.10
N PRO A 52 3.45 9.37 0.82
CA PRO A 52 4.43 8.66 0.00
C PRO A 52 5.88 8.90 0.44
N ALA A 53 6.22 10.06 1.04
CA ALA A 53 7.57 10.30 1.58
C ALA A 53 7.83 9.47 2.84
N ASP A 54 6.89 9.42 3.77
CA ASP A 54 6.96 8.62 4.99
C ASP A 54 6.93 7.12 4.67
N ARG A 55 6.19 6.71 3.63
CA ARG A 55 6.21 5.34 3.07
C ARG A 55 7.57 4.99 2.50
N ALA A 56 8.17 5.89 1.71
CA ALA A 56 9.51 5.71 1.15
C ALA A 56 10.55 5.54 2.25
N TYR A 57 10.51 6.41 3.26
CA TYR A 57 11.41 6.34 4.39
C TYR A 57 11.23 5.06 5.20
N SER A 58 10.00 4.64 5.44
CA SER A 58 9.70 3.38 6.11
C SER A 58 10.27 2.17 5.36
N ASN A 59 10.21 2.16 4.03
CA ASN A 59 10.81 1.09 3.21
C ASN A 59 12.35 1.10 3.28
N TYR A 60 12.95 2.29 3.31
CA TYR A 60 14.40 2.46 3.51
C TYR A 60 14.84 1.91 4.87
N VAL A 61 14.17 2.29 5.96
CA VAL A 61 14.45 1.77 7.31
C VAL A 61 14.33 0.25 7.34
N TRP A 62 13.27 -0.31 6.75
CA TRP A 62 13.11 -1.76 6.63
C TRP A 62 14.27 -2.41 5.86
N SER A 63 14.71 -1.81 4.75
CA SER A 63 15.85 -2.30 3.96
C SER A 63 17.16 -2.27 4.74
N ARG A 64 17.43 -1.19 5.50
CA ARG A 64 18.58 -1.07 6.41
C ARG A 64 18.54 -2.16 7.48
N MET A 65 17.40 -2.34 8.13
CA MET A 65 17.20 -3.33 9.21
C MET A 65 17.40 -4.77 8.75
N ASN A 66 17.12 -5.07 7.48
CA ASN A 66 17.32 -6.39 6.88
C ASN A 66 18.69 -6.54 6.19
N GLY A 67 19.61 -5.57 6.36
CA GLY A 67 20.96 -5.62 5.80
C GLY A 67 21.00 -5.50 4.27
N LEU A 68 19.93 -5.01 3.63
CA LEU A 68 19.84 -4.85 2.18
C LEU A 68 20.40 -3.50 1.73
N GLU A 69 20.20 -2.46 2.54
CA GLU A 69 20.64 -1.09 2.23
C GLU A 69 21.85 -0.71 3.09
N THR A 70 22.84 -0.11 2.43
CA THR A 70 24.10 0.36 3.04
C THR A 70 24.34 1.85 2.86
N GLU A 71 23.62 2.48 1.95
CA GLU A 71 23.71 3.93 1.70
C GLU A 71 22.85 4.72 2.67
N ASP A 72 23.11 6.03 2.77
CA ASP A 72 22.18 6.99 3.36
C ASP A 72 20.93 7.16 2.49
N PHE A 73 19.84 7.70 3.06
CA PHE A 73 18.54 7.75 2.36
C PHE A 73 18.57 8.62 1.10
N ALA A 74 19.29 9.75 1.10
CA ALA A 74 19.36 10.62 -0.06
C ALA A 74 20.11 9.94 -1.22
N THR A 75 21.21 9.26 -0.91
CA THR A 75 21.97 8.46 -1.88
C THR A 75 21.15 7.27 -2.37
N ALA A 76 20.45 6.56 -1.48
CA ALA A 76 19.60 5.44 -1.83
C ALA A 76 18.49 5.84 -2.83
N LEU A 77 17.84 7.00 -2.63
CA LEU A 77 16.86 7.56 -3.56
C LEU A 77 17.45 7.81 -4.95
N ARG A 78 18.66 8.40 -5.02
CA ARG A 78 19.34 8.66 -6.30
C ARG A 78 19.71 7.38 -7.06
N LEU A 79 20.05 6.32 -6.32
CA LEU A 79 20.46 5.03 -6.89
C LEU A 79 19.29 4.15 -7.30
N GLU A 80 18.06 4.42 -6.84
CA GLU A 80 16.89 3.57 -7.07
C GLU A 80 16.72 3.18 -8.55
N ALA A 81 16.67 4.17 -9.45
CA ALA A 81 16.40 3.92 -10.86
C ALA A 81 17.47 3.03 -11.53
N GLN A 82 18.72 3.08 -11.08
CA GLN A 82 19.77 2.19 -11.53
C GLN A 82 19.60 0.79 -10.92
N ARG A 83 19.44 0.72 -9.60
CA ARG A 83 19.30 -0.54 -8.85
C ARG A 83 18.08 -1.35 -9.28
N GLU A 84 16.99 -0.71 -9.67
CA GLU A 84 15.81 -1.38 -10.21
C GLU A 84 16.09 -2.08 -11.54
N LYS A 85 16.88 -1.46 -12.43
CA LYS A 85 17.24 -2.06 -13.72
C LYS A 85 18.14 -3.28 -13.54
N GLU A 86 19.05 -3.19 -12.58
CA GLU A 86 20.04 -4.23 -12.26
C GLU A 86 19.50 -5.28 -11.27
N LEU A 87 18.24 -5.16 -10.83
CA LEU A 87 17.69 -6.00 -9.77
C LEU A 87 17.62 -7.47 -10.21
N PRO A 88 18.25 -8.40 -9.44
CA PRO A 88 18.20 -9.83 -9.72
C PRO A 88 16.76 -10.32 -9.79
N GLU A 89 16.46 -11.25 -10.70
CA GLU A 89 15.10 -11.74 -10.94
C GLU A 89 14.40 -12.21 -9.65
N ARG A 90 15.13 -12.94 -8.79
CA ARG A 90 14.62 -13.41 -7.49
C ARG A 90 14.16 -12.29 -6.53
N LEU A 91 14.66 -11.06 -6.70
CA LEU A 91 14.32 -9.90 -5.87
C LEU A 91 13.28 -8.98 -6.53
N ARG A 92 12.90 -9.23 -7.79
CA ARG A 92 11.95 -8.39 -8.54
C ARG A 92 10.56 -8.36 -7.94
N PHE A 93 10.17 -9.38 -7.18
CA PHE A 93 8.91 -9.38 -6.46
C PHE A 93 8.95 -8.52 -5.19
N ALA A 94 10.09 -8.50 -4.49
CA ALA A 94 10.23 -7.79 -3.21
C ALA A 94 10.53 -6.28 -3.39
N ARG A 95 11.15 -5.89 -4.52
CA ARG A 95 11.47 -4.49 -4.86
C ARG A 95 12.02 -3.68 -3.66
N PRO A 96 13.06 -4.18 -2.97
CA PRO A 96 13.47 -3.62 -1.68
C PRO A 96 13.98 -2.18 -1.80
N PHE A 97 14.59 -1.82 -2.94
CA PHE A 97 15.18 -0.51 -3.19
C PHE A 97 14.22 0.51 -3.83
N SER A 98 12.96 0.14 -4.02
CA SER A 98 11.96 0.98 -4.68
C SER A 98 11.36 1.97 -3.67
N TYR A 99 12.10 3.02 -3.35
CA TYR A 99 11.76 4.00 -2.33
C TYR A 99 10.77 5.04 -2.85
N PHE A 100 11.08 5.72 -3.95
CA PHE A 100 10.25 6.73 -4.60
C PHE A 100 9.15 6.11 -5.47
N SER A 101 9.49 5.17 -6.34
CA SER A 101 8.56 4.65 -7.36
C SER A 101 7.33 3.95 -6.77
N ARG A 102 7.45 3.37 -5.57
CA ARG A 102 6.33 2.76 -4.83
C ARG A 102 5.34 3.77 -4.25
N GLY A 103 5.68 5.07 -4.26
CA GLY A 103 4.78 6.17 -3.92
C GLY A 103 4.00 6.73 -5.11
N LEU A 104 4.27 6.27 -6.35
CA LEU A 104 3.59 6.73 -7.57
C LEU A 104 2.21 6.08 -7.72
N TYR A 105 1.35 6.25 -6.73
CA TYR A 105 0.11 5.50 -6.58
C TYR A 105 -0.87 5.64 -7.76
N ALA A 106 -0.89 6.79 -8.44
CA ALA A 106 -1.72 6.98 -9.64
C ALA A 106 -1.34 5.98 -10.74
N ASP A 107 -0.04 5.75 -10.93
CA ASP A 107 0.49 4.82 -11.92
C ASP A 107 0.28 3.36 -11.47
N LEU A 108 0.51 3.07 -10.18
CA LEU A 108 0.31 1.74 -9.61
C LEU A 108 -1.16 1.29 -9.61
N LEU A 109 -2.11 2.23 -9.44
CA LEU A 109 -3.53 1.94 -9.47
C LEU A 109 -4.09 1.81 -10.90
N ALA A 110 -3.42 2.37 -11.91
CA ALA A 110 -3.95 2.39 -13.27
C ALA A 110 -4.35 1.01 -13.82
N PRO A 111 -3.57 -0.08 -13.64
CA PRO A 111 -3.96 -1.41 -14.10
C PRO A 111 -5.26 -1.92 -13.46
N TYR A 112 -5.51 -1.56 -12.20
CA TYR A 112 -6.73 -1.93 -11.48
C TYR A 112 -7.93 -1.10 -11.95
N LEU A 113 -7.75 0.21 -12.09
CA LEU A 113 -8.81 1.11 -12.57
C LEU A 113 -9.29 0.80 -13.99
N GLN A 114 -8.45 0.19 -14.81
CA GLN A 114 -8.82 -0.26 -16.16
C GLN A 114 -9.64 -1.56 -16.16
N ARG A 115 -9.64 -2.32 -15.06
CA ARG A 115 -10.20 -3.69 -14.99
C ARG A 115 -11.37 -3.84 -14.04
N PHE A 116 -11.47 -2.97 -13.04
CA PHE A 116 -12.50 -3.02 -12.00
C PHE A 116 -13.31 -1.73 -11.98
N SER A 117 -14.60 -1.85 -11.68
CA SER A 117 -15.44 -0.66 -11.49
C SER A 117 -15.05 0.08 -10.20
N ARG A 118 -15.44 1.36 -10.09
CA ARG A 118 -15.15 2.17 -8.89
C ARG A 118 -15.79 1.58 -7.64
N GLU A 119 -16.95 0.96 -7.78
CA GLU A 119 -17.71 0.33 -6.69
C GLU A 119 -17.04 -0.95 -6.17
N GLN A 120 -16.14 -1.55 -6.95
CA GLN A 120 -15.34 -2.71 -6.53
C GLN A 120 -14.06 -2.33 -5.81
N MET A 121 -13.73 -1.04 -5.72
CA MET A 121 -12.45 -0.57 -5.19
C MET A 121 -12.65 0.42 -4.04
N LEU A 122 -12.06 0.10 -2.89
CA LEU A 122 -11.94 1.00 -1.77
C LEU A 122 -10.48 1.40 -1.58
N VAL A 123 -10.18 2.68 -1.75
CA VAL A 123 -8.85 3.24 -1.44
C VAL A 123 -8.94 4.08 -0.17
N LEU A 124 -8.10 3.74 0.81
CA LEU A 124 -8.03 4.33 2.14
C LEU A 124 -6.65 4.98 2.36
N ARG A 125 -6.58 5.92 3.29
CA ARG A 125 -5.33 6.48 3.79
C ARG A 125 -4.97 5.83 5.13
N PHE A 126 -3.70 5.54 5.32
CA PHE A 126 -3.17 4.96 6.55
C PHE A 126 -3.35 5.94 7.72
N GLU A 127 -3.17 7.22 7.48
CA GLU A 127 -3.29 8.31 8.46
C GLU A 127 -4.71 8.36 9.06
N ASP A 128 -5.74 8.03 8.26
CA ASP A 128 -7.12 7.96 8.75
C ASP A 128 -7.33 6.79 9.74
N ILE A 129 -6.53 5.72 9.65
CA ILE A 129 -6.55 4.62 10.64
C ILE A 129 -6.07 5.14 11.99
N LEU A 130 -5.06 6.01 12.00
CA LEU A 130 -4.49 6.57 13.23
C LEU A 130 -5.40 7.62 13.87
N ILE A 131 -6.01 8.48 13.05
CA ILE A 131 -6.78 9.64 13.53
C ILE A 131 -8.24 9.24 13.82
N ARG A 132 -8.86 8.38 12.99
CA ARG A 132 -10.29 8.04 13.05
C ARG A 132 -10.56 6.56 12.77
N PRO A 133 -10.00 5.63 13.56
CA PRO A 133 -10.10 4.19 13.30
C PRO A 133 -11.54 3.69 13.18
N GLY A 134 -12.45 4.17 14.02
CA GLY A 134 -13.87 3.80 13.96
C GLY A 134 -14.58 4.23 12.67
N GLN A 135 -14.31 5.44 12.16
CA GLN A 135 -14.89 5.92 10.89
C GLN A 135 -14.37 5.12 9.70
N LEU A 136 -13.08 4.75 9.71
CA LEU A 136 -12.50 3.91 8.68
C LEU A 136 -13.06 2.49 8.71
N ALA A 137 -13.20 1.89 9.89
CA ALA A 137 -13.83 0.58 10.06
C ALA A 137 -15.27 0.60 9.55
N GLU A 138 -16.05 1.63 9.89
CA GLU A 138 -17.41 1.80 9.40
C GLU A 138 -17.45 1.84 7.86
N ARG A 139 -16.58 2.63 7.24
CA ARG A 139 -16.47 2.74 5.78
C ARG A 139 -16.09 1.41 5.13
N LEU A 140 -15.13 0.68 5.70
CA LEU A 140 -14.73 -0.65 5.23
C LEU A 140 -15.89 -1.64 5.31
N HIS A 141 -16.59 -1.70 6.45
CA HIS A 141 -17.73 -2.59 6.64
C HIS A 141 -18.86 -2.31 5.63
N ARG A 142 -19.22 -1.04 5.44
CA ARG A 142 -20.21 -0.63 4.44
C ARG A 142 -19.78 -1.04 3.03
N PHE A 143 -18.52 -0.82 2.67
CA PHE A 143 -17.97 -1.25 1.39
C PHE A 143 -18.05 -2.78 1.22
N LEU A 144 -17.75 -3.55 2.27
CA LEU A 144 -17.85 -5.01 2.26
C LEU A 144 -19.30 -5.52 2.24
N GLY A 145 -20.28 -4.69 2.61
CA GLY A 145 -21.70 -5.05 2.64
C GLY A 145 -22.10 -5.80 3.92
N VAL A 146 -21.38 -5.54 5.01
CA VAL A 146 -21.66 -6.07 6.35
C VAL A 146 -22.09 -4.95 7.29
N SER A 147 -22.77 -5.32 8.37
CA SER A 147 -23.22 -4.36 9.39
C SER A 147 -22.02 -3.59 9.95
N PRO A 148 -22.08 -2.25 10.03
CA PRO A 148 -20.95 -1.48 10.53
C PRO A 148 -20.70 -1.73 12.02
N ARG A 149 -19.44 -2.01 12.35
CA ARG A 149 -18.96 -2.22 13.72
C ARG A 149 -17.75 -1.32 14.01
N PRO A 150 -17.95 -0.01 14.22
CA PRO A 150 -16.86 0.93 14.44
C PRO A 150 -16.05 0.63 15.71
N ASP A 151 -16.69 0.04 16.72
CA ASP A 151 -16.07 -0.31 18.01
C ASP A 151 -15.05 -1.45 17.88
N ASP A 152 -15.08 -2.22 16.80
CA ASP A 152 -14.05 -3.25 16.53
C ASP A 152 -12.65 -2.65 16.38
N ALA A 153 -12.57 -1.35 16.04
CA ALA A 153 -11.31 -0.64 15.92
C ALA A 153 -10.85 -0.02 17.27
N ALA A 154 -11.66 -0.10 18.32
CA ALA A 154 -11.32 0.44 19.63
C ALA A 154 -10.27 -0.45 20.32
N GLY A 155 -9.24 0.17 20.90
CA GLY A 155 -8.27 -0.54 21.74
C GLY A 155 -7.26 -1.43 20.99
N ILE A 156 -7.25 -1.45 19.66
CA ILE A 156 -6.26 -2.22 18.86
C ILE A 156 -4.82 -1.75 19.15
N GLY A 157 -4.63 -0.45 19.44
CA GLY A 157 -3.32 0.15 19.68
C GLY A 157 -2.40 0.10 18.46
N VAL A 158 -1.10 0.33 18.68
CA VAL A 158 -0.08 0.17 17.63
C VAL A 158 0.48 -1.25 17.69
N ILE A 159 0.15 -2.05 16.67
CA ILE A 159 0.68 -3.40 16.52
C ILE A 159 2.00 -3.32 15.73
N ASN A 160 3.04 -4.02 16.21
CA ASN A 160 4.39 -4.02 15.63
C ASN A 160 5.01 -2.63 15.50
N PRO A 161 5.15 -1.87 16.61
CA PRO A 161 5.80 -0.55 16.55
C PRO A 161 7.24 -0.70 16.06
N SER A 162 7.63 0.09 15.06
CA SER A 162 9.00 0.21 14.58
C SER A 162 9.86 0.99 15.59
N ASN A 163 10.00 0.46 16.81
CA ASN A 163 10.62 1.16 17.94
C ASN A 163 12.12 0.89 18.10
N ARG A 164 12.86 0.62 17.01
CA ARG A 164 14.27 0.21 17.09
C ARG A 164 15.15 1.11 16.24
N GLY A 165 15.80 2.08 16.92
CA GLY A 165 16.91 2.87 16.37
C GLY A 165 16.55 3.69 15.13
N VAL A 166 15.49 4.51 15.23
CA VAL A 166 15.01 5.36 14.14
C VAL A 166 16.16 6.25 13.70
N ALA A 167 16.75 5.93 12.54
CA ALA A 167 17.50 6.91 11.78
C ALA A 167 16.58 8.14 11.65
N THR A 168 17.10 9.33 11.89
CA THR A 168 16.31 10.55 11.76
C THR A 168 16.01 10.76 10.28
N PHE A 169 14.73 10.96 9.92
CA PHE A 169 14.37 11.37 8.57
C PHE A 169 14.89 12.80 8.40
N ASP A 170 16.01 12.96 7.69
CA ASP A 170 16.61 14.27 7.46
C ASP A 170 15.59 15.23 6.84
N GLU A 171 15.40 16.38 7.46
CA GLU A 171 14.31 17.30 7.12
C GLU A 171 14.50 17.95 5.75
N ALA A 172 15.74 18.16 5.30
CA ALA A 172 15.99 18.66 3.96
C ALA A 172 15.64 17.60 2.91
N VAL A 173 16.07 16.36 3.13
CA VAL A 173 15.70 15.22 2.27
C VAL A 173 14.19 15.00 2.25
N ARG A 174 13.51 15.12 3.39
CA ARG A 174 12.05 15.02 3.48
C ARG A 174 11.37 16.11 2.66
N ARG A 175 11.78 17.36 2.81
CA ARG A 175 11.24 18.48 2.04
C ARG A 175 11.41 18.28 0.54
N ASP A 176 12.59 17.88 0.10
CA ASP A 176 12.88 17.63 -1.32
C ASP A 176 12.03 16.48 -1.87
N LEU A 177 11.81 15.43 -1.08
CA LEU A 177 10.98 14.30 -1.46
C LEU A 177 9.48 14.68 -1.54
N LEU A 178 8.98 15.47 -0.59
CA LEU A 178 7.61 15.99 -0.63
C LEU A 178 7.38 16.85 -1.87
N MET A 179 8.35 17.70 -2.25
CA MET A 179 8.28 18.51 -3.47
C MET A 179 8.19 17.64 -4.73
N GLN A 180 8.92 16.52 -4.78
CA GLN A 180 8.84 15.57 -5.89
C GLN A 180 7.49 14.84 -5.97
N TYR A 181 6.79 14.67 -4.84
CA TYR A 181 5.47 14.04 -4.80
C TYR A 181 4.30 14.99 -5.07
N VAL A 182 4.51 16.29 -5.20
CA VAL A 182 3.42 17.27 -5.48
C VAL A 182 2.62 16.87 -6.73
N GLU A 183 3.28 16.67 -7.87
CA GLU A 183 2.60 16.29 -9.11
C GLU A 183 2.02 14.86 -9.06
N PRO A 184 2.76 13.82 -8.59
CA PRO A 184 2.18 12.50 -8.35
C PRO A 184 0.91 12.50 -7.47
N ASN A 185 0.90 13.29 -6.38
CA ASN A 185 -0.25 13.41 -5.49
C ASN A 185 -1.41 14.15 -6.16
N ARG A 186 -1.13 15.18 -6.95
CA ARG A 186 -2.15 15.86 -7.76
C ARG A 186 -2.80 14.90 -8.76
N ARG A 187 -2.01 14.07 -9.44
CA ARG A 187 -2.52 13.02 -10.35
C ARG A 187 -3.38 12.00 -9.60
N LEU A 188 -2.96 11.58 -8.41
CA LEU A 188 -3.72 10.67 -7.56
C LEU A 188 -5.05 11.28 -7.10
N ALA A 189 -5.02 12.56 -6.71
CA ALA A 189 -6.20 13.30 -6.29
C ALA A 189 -7.23 13.45 -7.41
N ALA A 190 -6.78 13.67 -8.64
CA ALA A 190 -7.66 13.67 -9.81
C ALA A 190 -8.36 12.30 -10.02
N LEU A 191 -7.74 11.20 -9.59
CA LEU A 191 -8.30 9.85 -9.73
C LEU A 191 -9.22 9.43 -8.56
N LEU A 192 -8.99 9.93 -7.35
CA LEU A 192 -9.59 9.41 -6.11
C LEU A 192 -10.24 10.47 -5.21
N GLY A 193 -10.02 11.75 -5.48
CA GLY A 193 -10.53 12.89 -4.71
C GLY A 193 -9.43 13.70 -4.00
N PRO A 194 -9.75 14.94 -3.60
CA PRO A 194 -8.79 15.94 -3.11
C PRO A 194 -8.05 15.52 -1.82
N GLN A 195 -8.61 14.59 -1.04
CA GLN A 195 -7.99 14.08 0.17
C GLN A 195 -6.66 13.33 -0.06
N PHE A 196 -6.32 12.99 -1.31
CA PHE A 196 -5.05 12.36 -1.69
C PHE A 196 -4.01 13.36 -2.23
N GLU A 197 -4.37 14.63 -2.38
CA GLU A 197 -3.42 15.69 -2.79
C GLU A 197 -2.54 16.09 -1.61
N GLN A 198 -3.15 16.23 -0.44
CA GLN A 198 -2.49 16.58 0.82
C GLN A 198 -2.80 15.51 1.87
N TRP A 199 -1.74 15.05 2.52
CA TRP A 199 -1.80 14.01 3.54
C TRP A 199 -1.73 14.64 4.93
N PRO A 200 -2.47 14.11 5.92
CA PRO A 200 -2.30 14.53 7.30
C PRO A 200 -0.86 14.25 7.75
N THR A 201 -0.19 15.24 8.30
CA THR A 201 1.10 15.10 9.01
C THR A 201 0.88 14.83 10.48
#